data_AF-A0ABC8IST8-F1
#
_entry.id   AF-A0ABC8IST8-F1
#
_cell.length_a   1.000
_cell.length_b   1.000
_cell.length_c   1.000
_cell.angle_alpha   90.00
_cell.angle_beta   90.00
_cell.angle_gamma   90.00
#
_symmetry.space_group_name_H-M   'P 1'
#
loop_
_entity.id
_entity.type
_entity.pdbx_description
1 polymer ?
#
loop_
_entity_poly.entity_id
_entity_poly.type
_entity_poly.pdbx_seq_one_letter_code
_entity_poly.pdbx_strand_id
1 'polypeptide(L)'
;MGRKNDVSSDQANGWHITITLTESDINDTITISKKLVETKLVPLWGAKRSAKLLQPNSTEMVHLYECESKITTAVGMKRDENGNFKLDGWQGIQSKRNYRTGDVINFWWDQNNGTLNFELIMIANESSQPGCSFMH
;
A
#
# COMPACT_ATOMS: atom_id res chain seq x y z
N MET A 1 7.24 31.33 1.20
CA MET A 1 8.22 30.29 1.58
C MET A 1 7.70 28.95 1.09
N GLY A 2 8.20 28.47 -0.06
CA GLY A 2 7.79 27.19 -0.63
C GLY A 2 8.66 26.06 -0.09
N ARG A 3 8.09 25.10 0.63
CA ARG A 3 8.69 23.78 0.82
C ARG A 3 8.01 22.84 -0.17
N LYS A 4 8.60 22.73 -1.37
CA LYS A 4 8.34 21.64 -2.30
C LYS A 4 9.21 20.46 -1.88
N ASN A 5 8.71 19.66 -0.94
CA ASN A 5 9.15 18.29 -0.79
C ASN A 5 7.99 17.41 -1.26
N ASP A 6 7.64 17.56 -2.54
CA ASP A 6 6.84 16.55 -3.22
C ASP A 6 7.81 15.38 -3.45
N VAL A 7 7.88 14.45 -2.49
CA VAL A 7 8.62 13.20 -2.65
C VAL A 7 7.82 12.36 -3.64
N SER A 8 8.10 12.50 -4.94
CA SER A 8 7.55 11.59 -5.96
C SER A 8 8.24 10.23 -5.84
N SER A 9 7.59 9.18 -6.35
CA SER A 9 8.20 7.85 -6.43
C SER A 9 9.54 7.82 -7.18
N ASP A 10 9.84 8.82 -8.01
CA ASP A 10 11.14 8.99 -8.69
C ASP A 10 12.31 9.25 -7.73
N GLN A 11 12.03 9.73 -6.51
CA GLN A 11 13.04 9.98 -5.47
C GLN A 11 13.26 8.78 -4.54
N ALA A 12 12.37 7.79 -4.57
CA ALA A 12 12.67 6.50 -3.96
C ALA A 12 13.77 5.85 -4.82
N ASN A 13 14.84 5.33 -4.21
CA ASN A 13 16.01 4.72 -4.89
C ASN A 13 15.68 3.46 -5.73
N GLY A 14 14.75 3.55 -6.69
CA GLY A 14 14.30 2.47 -7.55
C GLY A 14 13.49 1.38 -6.85
N TRP A 15 13.18 1.50 -5.56
CA TRP A 15 12.38 0.51 -4.86
C TRP A 15 10.92 0.91 -4.72
N HIS A 16 10.05 0.07 -5.26
CA HIS A 16 8.62 0.18 -5.10
C HIS A 16 7.95 -1.21 -4.96
N ILE A 17 6.80 -1.24 -4.31
CA ILE A 17 5.83 -2.34 -4.35
C ILE A 17 4.63 -1.85 -5.14
N THR A 18 4.39 -2.45 -6.29
CA THR A 18 3.22 -2.16 -7.10
C THR A 18 2.15 -3.20 -6.83
N ILE A 19 0.94 -2.74 -6.52
CA ILE A 19 -0.23 -3.58 -6.23
C ILE A 19 -1.37 -3.15 -7.14
N THR A 20 -1.88 -4.09 -7.94
CA THR A 20 -3.15 -3.93 -8.64
C THR A 20 -4.27 -4.28 -7.68
N LEU A 21 -5.18 -3.35 -7.43
CA LEU A 21 -6.28 -3.52 -6.49
C LEU A 21 -7.26 -4.57 -6.99
N THR A 22 -7.57 -5.53 -6.13
CA THR A 22 -8.64 -6.50 -6.31
C THR A 22 -9.90 -6.05 -5.57
N GLU A 23 -11.03 -6.74 -5.79
CA GLU A 23 -12.26 -6.47 -5.03
C GLU A 23 -12.08 -6.61 -3.51
N SER A 24 -11.21 -7.52 -3.07
CA SER A 24 -10.91 -7.68 -1.64
C SER A 24 -10.15 -6.48 -1.09
N ASP A 25 -9.21 -5.93 -1.86
CA ASP A 25 -8.42 -4.78 -1.43
C ASP A 25 -9.30 -3.53 -1.29
N ILE A 26 -10.36 -3.42 -2.09
CA ILE A 26 -11.35 -2.32 -2.08
C ILE A 26 -12.24 -2.31 -0.85
N ASN A 27 -12.48 -3.49 -0.28
CA ASN A 27 -13.52 -3.65 0.75
C ASN A 27 -12.95 -3.90 2.16
N ASP A 28 -11.66 -4.24 2.29
CA ASP A 28 -11.09 -4.68 3.56
C ASP A 28 -9.66 -4.14 3.78
N THR A 29 -8.65 -4.86 3.28
CA THR A 29 -7.24 -4.65 3.59
C THR A 29 -6.39 -4.84 2.35
N ILE A 30 -5.33 -4.05 2.21
CA ILE A 30 -4.28 -4.34 1.22
C ILE A 30 -3.40 -5.46 1.74
N THR A 31 -3.19 -6.47 0.90
CA THR A 31 -2.26 -7.57 1.17
C THR A 31 -0.96 -7.39 0.40
N ILE A 32 0.16 -7.34 1.12
CA ILE A 32 1.52 -7.29 0.58
C ILE A 32 2.17 -8.65 0.77
N SER A 33 2.71 -9.22 -0.31
CA SER A 33 3.32 -10.55 -0.22
C SER A 33 4.51 -10.58 0.73
N LYS A 34 4.67 -11.71 1.44
CA LYS A 34 5.79 -11.95 2.35
C LYS A 34 7.14 -11.61 1.73
N LYS A 35 7.36 -12.11 0.51
CA LYS A 35 8.60 -11.92 -0.23
C LYS A 35 8.94 -10.45 -0.42
N LEU A 36 7.96 -9.61 -0.75
CA LEU A 36 8.19 -8.18 -0.97
C LEU A 36 8.51 -7.46 0.34
N VAL A 37 7.79 -7.76 1.42
CA VAL A 37 8.07 -7.17 2.74
C VAL A 37 9.46 -7.56 3.25
N GLU A 38 9.81 -8.84 3.18
CA GLU A 38 11.10 -9.34 3.69
C GLU A 38 12.28 -8.85 2.85
N THR A 39 12.15 -8.82 1.52
CA THR A 39 13.26 -8.40 0.66
C THR A 39 13.44 -6.90 0.62
N LYS A 40 12.41 -6.11 0.96
CA LYS A 40 12.40 -4.69 0.69
C LYS A 40 12.11 -3.78 1.87
N LEU A 41 11.13 -4.13 2.70
CA LEU A 41 10.73 -3.30 3.84
C LEU A 41 11.58 -3.62 5.08
N VAL A 42 11.77 -4.92 5.38
CA VAL A 42 12.53 -5.41 6.54
C VAL A 42 13.96 -4.86 6.63
N PRO A 43 14.74 -4.74 5.54
CA PRO A 43 16.09 -4.17 5.60
C PRO A 43 16.12 -2.70 6.00
N LEU A 44 15.03 -1.95 5.72
CA LEU A 44 14.94 -0.52 5.96
C LEU A 44 14.32 -0.19 7.32
N TRP A 45 13.60 -1.16 7.92
CA TRP A 45 12.82 -0.93 9.13
C TRP A 45 13.60 -1.04 10.44
N GLY A 46 14.83 -1.55 10.36
CA GLY A 46 15.68 -1.84 11.51
C GLY A 46 15.36 -3.18 12.16
N ALA A 47 16.41 -3.86 12.64
CA ALA A 47 16.34 -5.26 13.09
C ALA A 47 15.28 -5.51 14.17
N LYS A 48 15.11 -4.60 15.15
CA LYS A 48 14.16 -4.78 16.25
C LYS A 48 12.70 -4.76 15.77
N ARG A 49 12.33 -3.83 14.90
CA ARG A 49 10.95 -3.68 14.41
C ARG A 49 10.61 -4.81 13.43
N SER A 50 11.54 -5.14 12.54
CA SER A 50 11.42 -6.29 11.65
C SER A 50 11.25 -7.60 12.42
N ALA A 51 12.05 -7.82 13.47
CA ALA A 51 11.92 -9.02 14.30
C ALA A 51 10.55 -9.11 14.99
N LYS A 52 9.98 -7.99 15.44
CA LYS A 52 8.63 -7.97 16.01
C LYS A 52 7.57 -8.30 14.96
N LEU A 53 7.59 -7.63 13.81
CA LEU A 53 6.63 -7.86 12.72
C LEU A 53 6.62 -9.32 12.23
N LEU A 54 7.76 -10.00 12.28
CA LEU A 54 7.88 -11.40 11.89
C LEU A 54 7.33 -12.38 12.92
N GLN A 55 7.05 -11.93 14.15
CA GLN A 55 6.44 -12.77 15.19
C GLN A 55 4.98 -13.09 14.85
N PRO A 56 4.51 -14.31 15.13
CA PRO A 56 3.10 -14.67 14.99
C PRO A 56 2.20 -13.72 15.78
N ASN A 57 1.07 -13.33 15.21
CA ASN A 57 0.06 -12.45 15.83
C ASN A 57 0.57 -11.07 16.27
N SER A 58 1.73 -10.64 15.80
CA SER A 58 2.22 -9.28 16.03
C SER A 58 1.51 -8.29 15.11
N THR A 59 1.33 -7.07 15.62
CA THR A 59 0.90 -5.92 14.84
C THR A 59 1.89 -4.80 15.09
N GLU A 60 2.49 -4.29 14.02
CA GLU A 60 3.36 -3.10 14.09
C GLU A 60 2.63 -1.94 13.44
N MET A 61 2.56 -0.81 14.13
CA MET A 61 1.98 0.41 13.57
C MET A 61 2.87 0.92 12.44
N VAL A 62 2.29 1.38 11.34
CA VAL A 62 2.97 1.98 10.18
C VAL A 62 2.31 3.30 9.86
N HIS A 63 3.11 4.32 9.59
CA HIS A 63 2.60 5.58 9.07
C HIS A 63 2.55 5.50 7.54
N LEU A 64 1.33 5.44 7.00
CA LEU A 64 1.07 5.53 5.57
C LEU A 64 0.95 6.98 5.15
N TYR A 65 1.79 7.44 4.24
CA TYR A 65 1.72 8.79 3.68
C TYR A 65 1.17 8.73 2.26
N GLU A 66 0.05 9.39 2.02
CA GLU A 66 -0.56 9.50 0.69
C GLU A 66 -0.02 10.75 -0.03
N CYS A 67 0.68 10.57 -1.14
CA CYS A 67 1.36 11.68 -1.81
C CYS A 67 0.40 12.73 -2.40
N GLU A 68 -0.72 12.29 -2.99
CA GLU A 68 -1.69 13.19 -3.63
C GLU A 68 -2.35 14.14 -2.62
N SER A 69 -2.74 13.61 -1.46
CA SER A 69 -3.47 14.36 -0.44
C SER A 69 -2.59 14.95 0.64
N LYS A 70 -1.34 14.49 0.72
CA LYS A 70 -0.36 14.83 1.75
C LYS A 70 -0.83 14.48 3.17
N ILE A 71 -1.67 13.45 3.29
CA ILE A 71 -2.20 12.96 4.56
C ILE A 71 -1.38 11.75 5.01
N THR A 72 -0.97 11.77 6.28
CA THR A 72 -0.41 10.60 6.95
C THR A 72 -1.50 9.94 7.80
N THR A 73 -1.70 8.63 7.61
CA THR A 73 -2.61 7.80 8.41
C THR A 73 -1.81 6.70 9.10
N ALA A 74 -2.03 6.50 10.39
CA ALA A 74 -1.44 5.37 11.11
C ALA A 74 -2.31 4.12 10.91
N VAL A 75 -1.71 3.04 10.42
CA VAL A 75 -2.36 1.75 10.17
C VAL A 75 -1.60 0.63 10.89
N GLY A 76 -2.28 -0.47 11.17
CA GLY A 76 -1.62 -1.68 11.65
C GLY A 76 -1.05 -2.48 10.48
N MET A 77 0.17 -2.98 10.58
CA MET A 77 0.68 -4.01 9.69
C MET A 77 0.78 -5.33 10.44
N LYS A 78 0.05 -6.33 9.95
CA LYS A 78 -0.09 -7.64 10.60
C LYS A 78 0.21 -8.75 9.60
N ARG A 79 0.87 -9.80 10.08
CA ARG A 79 1.10 -11.02 9.30
C ARG A 79 -0.15 -11.91 9.29
N ASP A 80 -0.57 -12.37 8.12
CA ASP A 80 -1.69 -13.30 7.95
C ASP A 80 -1.25 -14.78 8.07
N GLU A 81 -2.21 -15.69 7.99
CA GLU A 81 -1.99 -17.14 8.11
C GLU A 81 -1.12 -17.72 6.98
N ASN A 82 -1.15 -17.08 5.80
CA ASN A 82 -0.31 -17.44 4.66
C ASN A 82 1.10 -16.82 4.76
N GLY A 83 1.35 -16.03 5.80
CA GLY A 83 2.59 -15.34 6.05
C GLY A 83 2.77 -14.04 5.28
N ASN A 84 1.78 -13.59 4.52
CA ASN A 84 1.72 -12.27 3.89
C ASN A 84 1.38 -11.20 4.91
N PHE A 85 1.39 -9.94 4.51
CA PHE A 85 1.16 -8.82 5.42
C PHE A 85 -0.03 -7.98 4.99
N LYS A 86 -0.92 -7.70 5.93
CA LYS A 86 -2.11 -6.87 5.73
C LYS A 86 -1.91 -5.49 6.35
N LEU A 87 -2.43 -4.47 5.68
CA LEU A 87 -2.53 -3.10 6.20
C LEU A 87 -3.92 -2.85 6.79
N ASP A 88 -4.07 -3.11 8.08
CA ASP A 88 -5.30 -2.93 8.84
C ASP A 88 -5.58 -1.43 9.06
N GLY A 89 -6.74 -0.96 8.59
CA GLY A 89 -7.10 0.47 8.57
C GLY A 89 -7.06 1.09 7.17
N TRP A 90 -6.70 0.30 6.14
CA TRP A 90 -6.75 0.69 4.74
C TRP A 90 -8.16 1.16 4.31
N GLN A 91 -9.23 0.49 4.76
CA GLN A 91 -10.62 0.91 4.49
C GLN A 91 -10.89 2.38 4.85
N GLY A 92 -10.26 2.92 5.89
CA GLY A 92 -10.39 4.33 6.27
C GLY A 92 -9.78 5.30 5.25
N ILE A 93 -8.74 4.87 4.54
CA ILE A 93 -8.12 5.59 3.42
C ILE A 93 -9.05 5.51 2.19
N GLN A 94 -9.59 4.32 1.92
CA GLN A 94 -10.50 4.10 0.80
C GLN A 94 -11.81 4.84 0.91
N SER A 95 -12.41 4.95 2.10
CA SER A 95 -13.67 5.70 2.26
C SER A 95 -13.57 7.17 1.80
N LYS A 96 -12.34 7.70 1.69
CA LYS A 96 -12.04 9.05 1.21
C LYS A 96 -11.67 9.10 -0.28
N ARG A 97 -11.57 7.95 -0.96
CA ARG A 97 -11.09 7.79 -2.34
C ARG A 97 -11.96 6.82 -3.13
N ASN A 98 -12.25 7.16 -4.38
CA ASN A 98 -13.03 6.30 -5.25
C ASN A 98 -12.15 5.26 -5.98
N TYR A 99 -11.30 4.53 -5.23
CA TYR A 99 -10.50 3.46 -5.81
C TYR A 99 -11.37 2.33 -6.35
N ARG A 100 -10.93 1.70 -7.44
CA ARG A 100 -11.67 0.66 -8.17
C ARG A 100 -10.80 -0.56 -8.43
N THR A 101 -11.45 -1.67 -8.79
CA THR A 101 -10.74 -2.91 -9.16
C THR A 101 -9.93 -2.65 -10.41
N GLY A 102 -8.66 -3.05 -10.39
CA GLY A 102 -7.71 -2.82 -11.48
C GLY A 102 -6.89 -1.54 -11.35
N ASP A 103 -7.24 -0.63 -10.44
CA ASP A 103 -6.38 0.51 -10.12
C ASP A 103 -5.03 0.02 -9.59
N VAL A 104 -3.96 0.74 -9.88
CA VAL A 104 -2.60 0.34 -9.50
C VAL A 104 -2.02 1.35 -8.53
N ILE A 105 -1.71 0.88 -7.32
CA ILE A 105 -1.06 1.67 -6.28
C ILE A 105 0.41 1.30 -6.20
N ASN A 106 1.24 2.31 -6.05
CA ASN A 106 2.67 2.16 -5.83
C ASN A 106 3.01 2.53 -4.39
N PHE A 107 3.73 1.66 -3.68
CA PHE A 107 4.22 1.89 -2.32
C PHE A 107 5.75 1.98 -2.28
N TRP A 108 6.30 2.84 -1.43
CA TRP A 108 7.73 2.91 -1.16
C TRP A 108 8.02 3.44 0.24
N TRP A 109 9.19 3.13 0.79
CA TRP A 109 9.59 3.50 2.14
C TRP A 109 10.49 4.72 2.06
N ASP A 110 10.05 5.78 2.72
CA ASP A 110 10.85 6.97 2.90
C ASP A 110 11.71 6.79 4.16
N GLN A 111 13.01 6.56 3.95
CA GLN A 111 13.97 6.41 5.05
C GLN A 111 14.16 7.69 5.87
N ASN A 112 13.97 8.87 5.26
CA ASN A 112 14.17 10.14 5.94
C ASN A 112 13.02 10.44 6.90
N ASN A 113 11.80 10.09 6.48
CA ASN A 113 10.58 10.36 7.26
C ASN A 113 10.08 9.13 8.05
N GLY A 114 10.60 7.93 7.76
CA GLY A 114 10.17 6.69 8.40
C GLY A 114 8.72 6.32 8.10
N THR A 115 8.26 6.66 6.88
CA THR A 115 6.89 6.47 6.41
C THR A 115 6.85 5.50 5.23
N LEU A 116 5.76 4.75 5.13
CA LEU A 116 5.42 3.98 3.93
C LEU A 116 4.53 4.87 3.06
N ASN A 117 5.12 5.44 2.02
CA ASN A 117 4.44 6.35 1.12
C ASN A 117 3.69 5.55 0.06
N PHE A 118 2.61 6.13 -0.47
CA PHE A 118 1.91 5.56 -1.62
C PHE A 118 1.28 6.62 -2.51
N GLU A 119 1.10 6.24 -3.77
CA GLU A 119 0.38 7.03 -4.78
C GLU A 119 -0.36 6.10 -5.76
N LEU A 120 -1.42 6.61 -6.39
CA LEU A 120 -2.12 5.95 -7.48
C LEU A 120 -1.35 6.22 -8.78
N ILE A 121 -0.88 5.17 -9.46
CA ILE A 121 -0.05 5.32 -10.68
C ILE A 121 -0.78 4.91 -11.97
N MET A 122 -1.87 4.15 -11.87
CA MET A 122 -2.71 3.80 -13.01
C MET A 122 -4.16 3.67 -12.56
N ILE A 123 -5.05 4.29 -13.31
CA ILE A 123 -6.51 4.14 -13.14
C ILE A 123 -6.96 3.04 -14.11
N ALA A 124 -7.76 2.10 -13.64
CA ALA A 124 -8.36 1.11 -14.52
C ALA A 124 -9.26 1.79 -15.56
N ASN A 125 -9.04 1.53 -16.85
CA ASN A 125 -9.97 1.95 -17.89
C ASN A 125 -11.25 1.11 -17.81
N GLU A 126 -12.42 1.73 -18.02
CA GLU A 126 -13.75 1.09 -17.99
C GLU A 126 -13.99 0.03 -19.10
N SER A 127 -12.97 -0.38 -19.85
CA SER A 127 -13.10 -1.29 -20.98
C SER A 127 -12.60 -2.69 -20.64
N SER A 128 -13.29 -3.41 -19.75
CA SER A 128 -13.30 -4.89 -19.66
C SER A 128 -14.38 -5.39 -18.69
N GLN A 129 -15.64 -5.02 -18.92
CA GLN A 129 -16.74 -5.91 -18.51
C GLN A 129 -16.89 -7.00 -19.58
N PRO A 130 -16.73 -8.29 -19.26
CA PRO A 130 -17.22 -9.34 -20.15
C PRO A 130 -18.75 -9.41 -20.02
N GLY A 131 -19.45 -8.88 -21.03
CA GLY A 131 -20.75 -9.37 -21.45
C GLY A 131 -22.00 -8.82 -20.73
N CYS A 132 -22.80 -8.05 -21.47
CA CYS A 132 -24.24 -8.30 -21.56
C CYS A 132 -24.64 -8.19 -23.03
N SER A 133 -24.56 -9.32 -23.73
CA SER A 133 -25.23 -9.51 -25.01
C SER A 133 -26.72 -9.58 -24.73
N PHE A 134 -27.44 -8.49 -24.91
CA PHE A 134 -28.90 -8.54 -24.99
C PHE A 134 -29.28 -8.93 -26.42
N MET A 135 -29.51 -10.22 -26.62
CA MET A 135 -30.42 -10.70 -27.67
C MET A 135 -31.85 -10.67 -27.11
N HIS A 136 -32.67 -9.76 -27.61
CA HIS A 136 -33.92 -10.01 -28.35
C HIS A 136 -34.59 -8.67 -28.67
#